data_AF-A0A2V8NJ39-F1
#
_entry.id   AF-A0A2V8NJ39-F1
#
_cell.length_a   1.000
_cell.length_b   1.000
_cell.length_c   1.000
_cell.angle_alpha   90.00
_cell.angle_beta   90.00
_cell.angle_gamma   90.00
#
_symmetry.space_group_name_H-M   'P 1'
#
loop_
_entity.id
_entity.type
_entity.pdbx_description
1 polymer ?
#
loop_
_entity_poly.entity_id
_entity_poly.type
_entity_poly.pdbx_seq_one_letter_code
_entity_poly.pdbx_strand_id
1 'polypeptide(L)' 'MFVIAVAALVVLAAIGYSYLSGHETPASQEPLSDLNAESLEAFRIQFNNASDCTRIVLLLSPT' A
#
# COMPACT_ATOMS: atom_id res chain seq x y z
N MET A 1 11.40 35.80 -17.56
CA MET A 1 12.19 35.34 -16.39
C MET A 1 11.30 34.79 -15.26
N PHE A 2 10.28 35.52 -14.82
CA PHE A 2 9.35 35.08 -13.76
C PHE A 2 8.61 33.76 -14.07
N VAL A 3 8.01 33.65 -15.25
CA VAL A 3 7.26 32.44 -15.68
C VAL A 3 8.17 31.19 -15.70
N ILE A 4 9.43 31.35 -16.12
CA ILE A 4 10.41 30.26 -16.18
C ILE A 4 10.78 29.81 -14.76
N ALA A 5 10.95 30.74 -13.82
CA ALA A 5 11.24 30.42 -12.43
C ALA A 5 10.08 29.68 -11.76
N VAL A 6 8.83 30.09 -12.02
CA VAL A 6 7.63 29.40 -11.50
C VAL A 6 7.51 27.99 -12.09
N ALA A 7 7.72 27.84 -13.40
CA ALA A 7 7.68 26.53 -14.05
C ALA A 7 8.75 25.58 -13.46
N ALA A 8 9.97 26.08 -13.25
CA ALA A 8 11.04 25.30 -12.63
C ALA A 8 10.68 24.88 -11.19
N LEU A 9 10.07 25.77 -10.41
CA LEU A 9 9.63 25.48 -9.04
C LEU A 9 8.57 24.36 -9.01
N VAL A 10 7.58 24.43 -9.92
CA VAL A 10 6.51 23.42 -10.01
C VAL A 10 7.08 22.05 -10.37
N VAL A 11 8.03 21.98 -11.30
CA VAL A 11 8.69 20.73 -11.68
C VAL A 11 9.48 20.15 -10.51
N LEU A 12 10.25 20.97 -9.79
CA LEU A 12 10.99 20.54 -8.62
C LEU A 12 10.07 20.05 -7.49
N ALA A 13 8.95 20.73 -7.27
CA ALA A 13 7.95 20.33 -6.28
C ALA A 13 7.27 19.00 -6.66
N ALA A 14 6.94 18.79 -7.94
CA ALA A 14 6.36 17.54 -8.42
C ALA A 14 7.34 16.36 -8.27
N ILE A 15 8.62 16.57 -8.61
CA ILE A 15 9.68 15.57 -8.42
C ILE A 15 9.85 15.26 -6.93
N GLY A 16 9.97 16.29 -6.10
CA GLY A 16 10.11 16.15 -4.65
C GLY A 16 8.93 15.41 -4.01
N TYR A 17 7.70 15.75 -4.40
CA TYR A 17 6.50 15.05 -3.93
C TYR A 17 6.53 13.58 -4.32
N SER A 18 6.84 13.27 -5.58
CA SER A 18 6.90 11.87 -6.05
C SER A 18 7.97 11.04 -5.34
N TYR A 19 9.13 11.64 -5.03
CA TYR A 19 10.24 10.97 -4.36
C TYR A 19 10.01 10.78 -2.85
N LEU A 20 9.42 11.78 -2.19
CA LEU A 20 9.24 11.79 -0.73
C LEU A 20 7.93 11.12 -0.27
N SER A 21 6.92 11.03 -1.14
CA SER A 21 5.63 10.38 -0.81
C SER A 21 5.61 8.88 -1.05
N GLY A 22 6.69 8.30 -1.60
CA GLY A 22 6.82 6.87 -1.76
C GLY A 22 7.12 6.19 -0.42
N HIS A 23 6.10 5.68 0.25
CA HIS A 23 6.33 4.54 1.14
C HIS A 23 6.76 3.40 0.23
N GLU A 24 8.04 3.04 0.26
CA GLU A 24 8.56 1.89 -0.48
C GLU A 24 8.00 0.61 0.16
N THR A 25 6.75 0.25 -0.18
CA THR A 25 6.34 -1.15 -0.16
C THR A 25 7.31 -1.89 -1.10
N PRO A 26 8.05 -2.90 -0.63
CA PRO A 26 8.94 -3.67 -1.48
C PRO A 26 8.19 -4.10 -2.75
N ALA A 27 8.77 -3.88 -3.93
CA ALA A 27 8.07 -4.06 -5.21
C ALA A 27 7.52 -5.49 -5.42
N SER A 28 7.95 -6.47 -4.62
CA SER A 28 7.48 -7.86 -4.63
C SER A 28 6.34 -8.16 -3.66
N GLN A 29 5.89 -7.19 -2.86
CA GLN A 29 4.84 -7.42 -1.87
C GLN A 29 3.49 -6.96 -2.44
N GLU A 30 2.55 -7.89 -2.60
CA GLU A 30 1.17 -7.54 -2.92
C GLU A 30 0.59 -6.61 -1.83
N PRO A 31 -0.29 -5.67 -2.19
CA PRO A 31 -1.01 -4.85 -1.23
C PRO A 31 -1.66 -5.71 -0.14
N LEU A 32 -1.69 -5.19 1.08
CA LEU A 32 -2.41 -5.84 2.18
C LEU A 32 -3.90 -5.92 1.80
N SER A 33 -4.49 -7.10 1.99
CA SER A 33 -5.91 -7.30 1.75
C SER A 33 -6.75 -6.62 2.82
N ASP A 34 -7.76 -5.88 2.39
CA ASP A 34 -8.77 -5.34 3.31
C ASP A 34 -9.69 -6.46 3.80
N LEU A 35 -9.80 -6.59 5.13
CA LEU A 35 -10.73 -7.50 5.76
C LEU A 35 -12.05 -6.77 6.05
N ASN A 36 -13.09 -7.10 5.30
CA ASN A 36 -14.43 -6.53 5.41
C ASN A 36 -15.51 -7.63 5.33
N ALA A 37 -16.79 -7.26 5.41
CA ALA A 37 -17.88 -8.23 5.42
C ALA A 37 -17.94 -9.09 4.14
N GLU A 38 -17.50 -8.57 3.00
CA GLU A 38 -17.50 -9.29 1.73
C GLU A 38 -16.30 -10.25 1.62
N SER A 39 -15.12 -9.86 2.13
CA SER A 39 -13.90 -10.67 2.06
C SER A 39 -13.77 -11.69 3.19
N LEU A 40 -14.55 -11.57 4.27
CA LEU A 40 -14.44 -12.41 5.46
C LEU A 40 -14.68 -13.90 5.19
N GLU A 41 -15.67 -14.25 4.37
CA GLU A 41 -15.98 -15.66 4.08
C GLU A 41 -14.85 -16.32 3.26
N ALA A 42 -14.30 -15.59 2.29
CA ALA A 42 -13.16 -16.07 1.51
C ALA A 42 -11.91 -16.26 2.39
N PHE A 43 -11.65 -15.32 3.29
CA PHE A 43 -10.57 -15.45 4.29
C PHE A 43 -10.77 -16.68 5.17
N ARG A 44 -11.99 -16.89 5.69
CA ARG A 44 -12.32 -18.05 6.52
C ARG A 44 -12.05 -19.37 5.80
N ILE A 45 -12.47 -19.48 4.54
CA ILE A 45 -12.24 -20.68 3.72
C ILE A 45 -10.74 -20.92 3.54
N GLN A 46 -9.97 -19.91 3.15
CA GLN A 46 -8.51 -20.05 2.98
C GLN A 46 -7.80 -20.43 4.28
N PHE A 47 -8.16 -19.76 5.38
CA PHE A 47 -7.60 -20.05 6.69
C PHE A 47 -7.88 -21.49 7.13
N ASN A 48 -9.10 -21.99 6.92
CA ASN A 48 -9.47 -23.35 7.28
C ASN A 48 -8.84 -24.40 6.37
N ASN A 49 -8.65 -24.10 5.09
CA ASN A 49 -7.99 -25.01 4.16
C ASN A 49 -6.51 -25.23 4.51
N ALA A 50 -5.81 -24.22 5.03
CA ALA A 50 -4.42 -24.32 5.50
C ALA A 50 -4.26 -25.02 6.88
N SER A 51 -5.15 -25.95 7.21
CA SER A 51 -5.24 -26.58 8.56
C SER A 51 -4.04 -27.46 8.93
N ASP A 52 -3.29 -27.93 7.96
CA ASP A 52 -2.09 -28.75 8.09
C ASP A 52 -0.80 -27.91 8.29
N CYS A 53 -0.90 -26.58 8.21
CA CYS A 53 0.22 -25.65 8.32
C CYS A 53 0.11 -24.75 9.56
N THR A 54 1.23 -24.16 9.97
CA THR A 54 1.21 -23.07 10.95
C THR A 54 0.63 -21.82 10.29
N ARG A 55 -0.40 -21.24 10.90
CA ARG A 55 -1.14 -20.08 10.37
C ARG A 55 -0.83 -18.83 11.20
N ILE A 56 -0.43 -17.76 10.55
CA ILE A 56 -0.19 -16.45 11.15
C ILE A 56 -1.18 -15.46 10.54
N VAL A 57 -1.89 -14.72 11.38
CA VAL A 57 -2.83 -13.68 10.97
C VAL A 57 -2.36 -12.36 11.56
N LEU A 58 -2.08 -11.38 10.71
CA LEU A 58 -1.73 -10.03 11.11
C LEU A 58 -2.90 -9.10 10.79
N LEU A 59 -3.47 -8.48 11.81
CA LEU A 59 -4.53 -7.48 11.67
C LEU A 59 -3.92 -6.11 11.95
N LEU A 60 -4.04 -5.21 10.97
CA LEU A 60 -3.54 -3.84 11.06
C LEU A 60 -4.74 -2.90 10.99
N SER A 61 -4.81 -1.94 11.90
CA SER A 61 -5.77 -0.84 11.79
C SER A 61 -5.20 0.25 10.88
N PRO A 62 -6.02 0.90 10.03
CA PRO A 62 -5.60 2.12 9.35
C PRO A 62 -5.11 3.16 10.38
N THR A 63 -3.92 3.71 10.17
CA THR A 63 -3.31 4.77 11.00
C THR A 63 -3.75 6.15 10.56
#